data_AF-A0A7S1UND7-F1
#
_entry.id   AF-A0A7S1UND7-F1
#
_cell.length_a   1.000
_cell.length_b   1.000
_cell.length_c   1.000
_cell.angle_alpha   90.00
_cell.angle_beta   90.00
_cell.angle_gamma   90.00
#
_symmetry.space_group_name_H-M   'P 1'
#
loop_
_entity.id
_entity.type
_entity.pdbx_description
1 polymer ?
#
loop_
_entity_poly.entity_id
_entity_poly.type
_entity_poly.pdbx_seq_one_letter_code
_entity_poly.pdbx_strand_id
1 'polypeptide(L)'
;RGRTAIKRCDDALWEAVKARGFECDRFTLYLPFGPIIRLRDSKPGVEGSLLMYQTELCAALLDELEQRHSSSSSSSKGRLDLQFENRVIDCDLDKGTITCER
;
A
#
# COMPACT_ATOMS: atom_id res chain seq x y z
N ARG A 1 -7.28 -8.02 5.83
CA ARG A 1 -6.19 -8.75 5.14
C ARG A 1 -5.04 -7.80 4.76
N GLY A 2 -5.30 -6.64 4.14
CA GLY A 2 -4.28 -5.62 3.83
C GLY A 2 -3.41 -5.21 5.03
N ARG A 3 -4.02 -4.71 6.13
CA ARG A 3 -3.30 -4.35 7.36
C ARG A 3 -2.33 -5.42 7.86
N THR A 4 -2.81 -6.67 7.97
CA THR A 4 -2.00 -7.78 8.46
C THR A 4 -0.81 -8.06 7.56
N ALA A 5 -0.96 -7.92 6.24
CA ALA A 5 0.15 -8.08 5.30
C ALA A 5 1.18 -6.96 5.47
N ILE A 6 0.74 -5.72 5.62
CA ILE A 6 1.61 -4.56 5.79
C ILE A 6 2.37 -4.63 7.13
N LYS A 7 1.66 -4.89 8.24
CA LYS A 7 2.27 -5.08 9.57
C LYS A 7 3.24 -6.26 9.66
N ARG A 8 3.10 -7.27 8.78
CA ARG A 8 4.06 -8.38 8.71
C ARG A 8 5.41 -7.98 8.13
N CYS A 9 5.47 -6.91 7.33
CA CYS A 9 6.75 -6.33 6.92
C CYS A 9 7.38 -5.63 8.13
N ASP A 10 6.73 -4.59 8.64
CA ASP A 10 7.09 -3.90 9.86
C ASP A 10 6.00 -2.88 10.27
N ASP A 11 6.06 -2.45 11.54
CA ASP A 11 5.12 -1.45 12.07
C ASP A 11 5.36 -0.05 11.50
N ALA A 12 6.61 0.30 11.14
CA ALA A 12 6.90 1.62 10.57
C ALA A 12 6.20 1.84 9.23
N LEU A 13 6.18 0.81 8.37
CA LEU A 13 5.43 0.80 7.11
C LEU A 13 3.93 0.94 7.36
N TRP A 14 3.42 0.25 8.38
CA TRP A 14 2.00 0.38 8.73
C TRP A 14 1.67 1.79 9.17
N GLU A 15 2.46 2.41 10.03
CA GLU A 15 2.23 3.78 10.49
C GLU A 15 2.33 4.79 9.33
N ALA A 16 3.28 4.62 8.40
CA ALA A 16 3.39 5.44 7.19
C ALA A 16 2.15 5.34 6.28
N VAL A 17 1.67 4.11 6.04
CA VAL A 17 0.44 3.87 5.26
C VAL A 17 -0.79 4.44 5.99
N LYS A 18 -0.86 4.23 7.31
CA LYS A 18 -1.94 4.69 8.16
C LYS A 18 -2.06 6.21 8.15
N ALA A 19 -0.94 6.93 8.13
CA ALA A 19 -0.91 8.39 8.07
C ALA A 19 -1.56 8.98 6.80
N ARG A 20 -1.73 8.20 5.72
CA ARG A 20 -2.42 8.63 4.48
C ARG A 20 -3.89 8.23 4.40
N GLY A 21 -4.37 7.43 5.35
CA GLY A 21 -5.75 6.98 5.37
C GLY A 21 -6.59 7.69 6.42
N PHE A 22 -7.89 7.42 6.38
CA PHE A 22 -8.86 7.86 7.36
C PHE A 22 -9.28 6.68 8.22
N GLU A 23 -9.07 6.76 9.53
CA GLU A 23 -9.59 5.75 10.42
C GLU A 23 -11.12 5.79 10.46
N CYS A 24 -11.73 4.61 10.38
CA CYS A 24 -13.16 4.43 10.43
C CYS A 24 -13.52 3.20 11.26
N ASP A 25 -14.23 3.46 12.35
CA ASP A 25 -14.75 2.45 13.27
C ASP A 25 -16.20 2.10 13.02
N ARG A 26 -16.89 2.90 12.22
CA ARG A 26 -18.34 2.87 12.10
C ARG A 26 -18.73 2.41 10.72
N PHE A 27 -19.23 1.18 10.67
CA PHE A 27 -19.82 0.63 9.46
C PHE A 27 -21.31 0.51 9.67
N THR A 28 -22.06 1.27 8.90
CA THR A 28 -23.52 1.32 8.96
C THR A 28 -24.08 0.88 7.63
N LEU A 29 -24.97 -0.12 7.67
CA LEU A 29 -25.72 -0.58 6.51
C LEU A 29 -27.08 0.13 6.49
N TYR A 30 -27.32 0.85 5.41
CA TYR A 30 -28.60 1.49 5.13
C TYR A 30 -29.40 0.60 4.17
N LEU A 31 -30.54 0.09 4.63
CA LEU A 31 -31.46 -0.68 3.81
C LEU A 31 -32.56 0.25 3.26
N PRO A 32 -32.89 0.20 1.95
CA PRO A 32 -33.97 1.00 1.41
C PRO A 32 -35.30 0.59 2.07
N PHE A 33 -35.93 1.55 2.76
CA PHE A 33 -37.16 1.38 3.56
C PHE A 33 -37.04 0.45 4.79
N GLY A 34 -35.82 0.13 5.22
CA GLY A 34 -35.55 -0.77 6.34
C GLY A 34 -34.80 -0.10 7.50
N PRO A 35 -34.46 -0.87 8.55
CA PRO A 35 -33.69 -0.37 9.68
C PRO A 35 -32.25 -0.04 9.28
N ILE A 36 -31.68 0.97 9.94
CA ILE A 36 -30.25 1.28 9.88
C ILE A 36 -29.52 0.29 10.78
N ILE A 37 -28.69 -0.59 10.20
CA ILE A 37 -27.96 -1.63 10.95
C ILE A 37 -26.52 -1.19 11.16
N ARG A 38 -26.08 -1.09 12.42
CA ARG A 38 -24.67 -0.87 12.74
C ARG A 38 -23.93 -2.22 12.70
N LEU A 39 -23.08 -2.41 11.69
CA LEU A 39 -22.28 -3.61 11.51
C LEU A 39 -21.06 -3.61 12.45
N ARG A 40 -20.53 -2.43 12.76
CA ARG A 40 -19.40 -2.24 13.66
C ARG A 40 -19.51 -0.90 14.36
N ASP A 41 -19.25 -0.91 15.66
CA ASP A 41 -19.06 0.28 16.49
C ASP A 41 -17.63 0.28 17.05
N SER A 42 -17.15 1.46 17.44
CA SER A 42 -15.81 1.61 18.03
C SER A 42 -15.73 0.83 19.35
N LYS A 43 -14.66 0.05 19.50
CA LYS A 43 -14.41 -0.76 20.71
C LYS A 43 -13.05 -0.37 21.29
N PRO A 44 -12.95 -0.16 22.61
CA PRO A 44 -11.67 0.14 23.24
C PRO A 44 -10.67 -0.99 22.99
N GLY A 45 -9.45 -0.63 22.58
CA GLY A 45 -8.37 -1.58 22.29
C GLY A 45 -8.43 -2.27 20.92
N VAL A 46 -9.46 -2.00 20.10
CA VAL A 46 -9.55 -2.55 18.75
C VAL A 46 -9.25 -1.45 17.73
N GLU A 47 -8.17 -1.62 16.97
CA GLU A 47 -7.81 -0.67 15.92
C GLU A 47 -8.89 -0.65 14.81
N GLY A 48 -9.33 0.56 14.48
CA GLY A 48 -10.36 0.81 13.48
C GLY A 48 -9.99 0.36 12.09
N SER A 49 -10.95 0.27 11.16
CA SER A 49 -10.61 0.04 9.75
C SER A 49 -9.96 1.29 9.18
N LEU A 50 -9.12 1.15 8.16
CA LEU A 50 -8.52 2.29 7.46
C LEU A 50 -9.24 2.43 6.11
N LEU A 51 -9.96 3.53 5.93
CA LEU A 51 -10.52 3.93 4.65
C LEU A 51 -9.44 4.70 3.89
N MET A 52 -9.11 4.26 2.69
CA MET A 52 -8.12 4.97 1.87
C MET A 52 -8.37 4.72 0.39
N TYR A 53 -7.96 5.67 -0.44
CA TYR A 53 -7.93 5.50 -1.88
C TYR A 53 -6.79 4.57 -2.28
N GLN A 54 -6.99 3.83 -3.37
CA GLN A 54 -5.94 2.95 -3.90
C GLN A 54 -4.69 3.75 -4.30
N THR A 55 -4.86 4.95 -4.84
CA THR A 55 -3.77 5.85 -5.23
C THR A 55 -2.91 6.24 -4.01
N GLU A 56 -3.54 6.59 -2.90
CA GLU A 56 -2.84 6.91 -1.64
C GLU A 56 -2.08 5.72 -1.06
N LEU A 57 -2.68 4.52 -1.13
CA LEU A 57 -2.01 3.29 -0.71
C LEU A 57 -0.76 3.03 -1.56
N CYS A 58 -0.90 3.07 -2.89
CA CYS A 58 0.23 2.84 -3.80
C CYS A 58 1.33 3.90 -3.58
N ALA A 59 0.96 5.17 -3.44
CA ALA A 59 1.90 6.26 -3.19
C ALA A 59 2.64 6.07 -1.85
N ALA A 60 1.94 5.73 -0.76
CA ALA A 60 2.58 5.48 0.53
C ALA A 60 3.61 4.33 0.46
N LEU A 61 3.25 3.23 -0.22
CA LEU A 61 4.14 2.09 -0.39
C LEU A 61 5.36 2.43 -1.26
N LEU A 62 5.16 3.24 -2.31
CA LEU A 62 6.23 3.68 -3.20
C LEU A 62 7.23 4.58 -2.47
N ASP A 63 6.73 5.59 -1.74
CA ASP A 63 7.57 6.54 -1.02
C ASP A 63 8.41 5.83 0.07
N GLU A 64 7.83 4.87 0.77
CA GLU A 64 8.56 4.03 1.73
C GLU A 64 9.62 3.14 1.06
N LEU A 65 9.32 2.58 -0.11
CA LEU A 65 10.27 1.78 -0.87
C LEU A 65 11.46 2.63 -1.33
N GLU A 66 11.19 3.82 -1.86
CA GLU A 66 12.22 4.79 -2.25
C GLU A 66 13.05 5.23 -1.05
N GLN A 67 12.43 5.66 0.05
CA GLN A 67 13.14 6.14 1.23
C GLN A 67 14.11 5.09 1.80
N ARG A 68 13.70 3.82 1.84
CA ARG A 68 14.51 2.73 2.40
C ARG A 68 15.69 2.33 1.50
N HIS A 69 15.57 2.52 0.19
CA HIS A 69 16.54 1.98 -0.77
C HIS A 69 17.29 3.04 -1.60
N SER A 70 16.88 4.31 -1.54
CA SER A 70 17.56 5.45 -2.17
C SER A 70 18.92 5.77 -1.54
N SER A 71 19.13 5.44 -0.26
CA SER A 71 20.31 5.87 0.54
C SER A 71 21.35 4.79 0.81
N SER A 72 21.18 3.55 0.32
CA SER A 72 22.13 2.48 0.59
C SER A 72 23.31 2.47 -0.38
N SER A 73 24.40 3.12 0.06
CA SER A 73 25.83 2.86 -0.18
C SER A 73 26.65 3.86 -1.02
N SER A 74 27.88 4.04 -0.53
CA SER A 74 28.86 5.11 -0.69
C SER A 74 29.40 5.40 -2.11
N SER A 75 28.82 4.84 -3.17
CA SER A 75 29.34 5.02 -4.52
C SER A 75 28.22 4.92 -5.55
N SER A 76 27.54 6.04 -5.80
CA SER A 76 26.67 6.32 -6.97
C SER A 76 25.55 5.31 -7.28
N LYS A 77 24.31 5.71 -6.97
CA LYS A 77 22.98 5.05 -7.15
C LYS A 77 22.59 4.07 -6.03
N GLY A 78 21.42 4.31 -5.44
CA GLY A 78 20.79 3.43 -4.47
C GLY A 78 20.40 2.06 -5.08
N ARG A 79 19.90 1.15 -4.23
CA ARG A 79 19.56 -0.23 -4.62
C ARG A 79 18.25 -0.35 -5.40
N LEU A 80 17.52 0.74 -5.56
CA LEU A 80 16.22 0.81 -6.21
C LEU A 80 16.29 1.76 -7.41
N ASP A 81 15.82 1.28 -8.55
CA ASP A 81 15.57 2.08 -9.75
C ASP A 81 14.14 1.77 -10.22
N LEU A 82 13.30 2.80 -10.30
CA LEU A 82 11.89 2.67 -10.64
C LEU A 82 11.66 3.26 -12.03
N GLN A 83 11.22 2.40 -12.95
CA GLN A 83 10.98 2.77 -14.35
C GLN A 83 9.48 2.80 -14.60
N PHE A 84 8.89 4.00 -14.60
CA PHE A 84 7.48 4.21 -14.96
C PHE A 84 7.31 4.31 -16.46
N GLU A 85 6.07 4.13 -16.94
CA GLU A 85 5.74 4.24 -18.38
C GLU A 85 6.57 3.31 -19.28
N ASN A 86 7.09 2.20 -18.72
CA ASN A 86 7.76 1.15 -19.46
C ASN A 86 6.93 -0.12 -19.33
N ARG A 87 6.35 -0.56 -20.44
CA ARG A 87 5.55 -1.78 -20.49
C ARG A 87 6.44 -2.94 -20.88
N VAL A 88 6.51 -3.98 -20.03
CA VAL A 88 7.14 -5.25 -20.39
C VAL A 88 6.30 -5.95 -21.45
N ILE A 89 6.90 -6.25 -22.59
CA ILE A 89 6.25 -6.93 -23.73
C ILE A 89 6.70 -8.38 -23.88
N ASP A 90 7.92 -8.71 -23.45
CA ASP A 90 8.48 -10.06 -23.57
C ASP A 90 9.53 -10.34 -22.49
N CYS A 91 9.72 -11.63 -22.17
CA CYS A 91 10.73 -12.10 -21.23
C CYS A 91 11.36 -13.41 -21.74
N ASP A 92 12.64 -13.35 -22.09
CA ASP A 92 13.44 -14.48 -22.53
C ASP A 92 14.28 -14.99 -21.35
N LEU A 93 13.89 -16.13 -20.79
CA LEU A 93 14.55 -16.72 -19.61
C LEU A 93 15.89 -17.37 -19.95
N ASP A 94 16.07 -17.84 -21.19
CA ASP A 94 17.31 -18.48 -21.62
C ASP A 94 18.42 -17.43 -21.83
N LYS A 95 18.04 -16.26 -22.33
CA LYS A 95 18.96 -15.12 -22.49
C LYS A 95 19.04 -14.21 -21.25
N GLY A 96 18.11 -14.36 -20.31
CA GLY A 96 18.00 -13.49 -19.14
C GLY A 96 17.67 -12.05 -19.50
N THR A 97 16.82 -11.83 -20.52
CA THR A 97 16.48 -10.49 -21.04
C THR A 97 14.99 -10.20 -20.94
N ILE A 98 14.67 -8.94 -20.66
CA ILE A 98 13.30 -8.42 -20.67
C ILE A 98 13.21 -7.35 -21.76
N THR A 99 12.20 -7.44 -22.61
CA THR A 99 11.94 -6.45 -23.66
C THR A 99 10.84 -5.52 -23.18
N CYS A 100 11.06 -4.21 -23.28
CA CYS A 100 10.12 -3.18 -22.86
C CYS A 100 9.78 -2.24 -24.03
N GLU A 101 8.54 -1.77 -24.05
CA GLU A 101 8.04 -0.70 -24.93
C GLU A 101 7.71 0.54 -24.08
N ARG A 102 7.94 1.73 -24.64
CA ARG A 102 7.52 3.02 -24.04
C ARG A 102 6.17 3.43 -24.59
#